data_AF-A0A5K0XBU1-F1
#
_entry.id   AF-A0A5K0XBU1-F1
#
_cell.length_a   1.000
_cell.length_b   1.000
_cell.length_c   1.000
_cell.angle_alpha   90.00
_cell.angle_beta   90.00
_cell.angle_gamma   90.00
#
_symmetry.space_group_name_H-M   'P 1'
#
loop_
_entity.id
_entity.type
_entity.pdbx_description
1 polymer ?
#
loop_
_entity_poly.entity_id
_entity_poly.type
_entity_poly.pdbx_seq_one_letter_code
_entity_poly.pdbx_strand_id
1 'polypeptide(L)' 'ARRYQAAGWLKKMVGIVGSRDLPHEPSEEEFLLGLRNGLILCNVLNKVHPGAVPK' A
#
# COMPACT_ATOMS: atom_id res chain seq x y z
N ALA A 1 -6.38 4.96 -14.64
CA ALA A 1 -4.95 4.66 -14.39
C ALA A 1 -4.83 3.51 -13.39
N ARG A 2 -4.08 2.44 -13.73
CA ARG A 2 -3.89 1.25 -12.84
C ARG A 2 -3.40 1.62 -11.43
N ARG A 3 -2.55 2.65 -11.34
CA ARG A 3 -2.01 3.22 -10.10
C ARG A 3 -3.10 3.71 -9.13
N TYR A 4 -4.15 4.36 -9.61
CA TYR A 4 -5.24 4.85 -8.74
C TYR A 4 -6.06 3.69 -8.17
N GLN A 5 -6.33 2.68 -8.99
CA GLN A 5 -7.02 1.46 -8.53
C GLN A 5 -6.17 0.74 -7.48
N ALA A 6 -4.87 0.62 -7.71
CA ALA A 6 -3.94 0.03 -6.75
C ALA A 6 -3.89 0.84 -5.45
N ALA A 7 -3.81 2.17 -5.50
CA ALA A 7 -3.81 3.03 -4.34
C ALA A 7 -5.10 2.90 -3.51
N GLY A 8 -6.26 2.91 -4.17
CA GLY A 8 -7.56 2.67 -3.52
C GLY A 8 -7.66 1.28 -2.89
N TRP A 9 -7.19 0.24 -3.58
CA TRP A 9 -7.18 -1.12 -3.05
C TRP A 9 -6.27 -1.26 -1.82
N LEU A 10 -5.05 -0.70 -1.88
CA LEU A 10 -4.11 -0.70 -0.74
C LEU A 10 -4.73 -0.01 0.48
N LYS A 11 -5.32 1.17 0.31
CA LYS A 11 -6.04 1.89 1.39
C LYS A 11 -7.12 1.03 2.04
N LYS A 12 -7.89 0.30 1.24
CA LYS A 12 -8.95 -0.60 1.74
C LYS A 12 -8.35 -1.77 2.55
N MET A 13 -7.21 -2.30 2.13
CA MET A 13 -6.60 -3.49 2.75
C MET A 13 -5.85 -3.19 4.05
N VAL A 14 -5.04 -2.13 4.07
CA VAL A 14 -4.18 -1.81 5.23
C VAL A 14 -4.77 -0.70 6.13
N GLY A 15 -5.87 -0.07 5.72
CA GLY A 15 -6.56 0.98 6.45
C GLY A 15 -5.84 2.33 6.42
N ILE A 16 -6.53 3.39 6.85
CA ILE A 16 -6.08 4.78 6.75
C ILE A 16 -4.69 4.99 7.39
N VAL A 17 -4.44 4.39 8.55
CA VAL A 17 -3.16 4.50 9.26
C VAL A 17 -2.04 3.77 8.51
N GLY A 18 -2.33 2.59 7.95
CA GLY A 18 -1.36 1.76 7.23
C GLY A 18 -1.01 2.30 5.84
N SER A 19 -1.79 3.24 5.30
CA SER A 19 -1.60 3.81 3.96
C SER A 19 -1.53 5.34 3.97
N ARG A 20 -1.12 5.95 5.08
CA ARG A 20 -1.08 7.41 5.24
C ARG A 20 -0.23 8.13 4.19
N ASP A 21 0.81 7.45 3.71
CA ASP A 21 1.77 7.99 2.74
C ASP A 21 1.32 7.79 1.28
N LEU A 22 0.12 7.24 1.05
CA LEU A 22 -0.42 6.99 -0.27
C LEU A 22 -1.63 7.91 -0.53
N PRO A 23 -1.53 8.90 -1.42
CA PRO A 23 -2.68 9.69 -1.89
C PRO A 23 -3.77 8.83 -2.56
N HIS A 24 -4.97 9.37 -2.77
CA HIS A 24 -6.05 8.66 -3.51
C HIS A 24 -5.73 8.56 -5.00
N GLU A 25 -5.20 9.65 -5.57
CA GLU A 25 -4.79 9.76 -6.96
C GLU A 25 -3.31 10.16 -7.04
N PRO A 26 -2.40 9.32 -6.53
CA PRO A 26 -0.99 9.68 -6.43
C PRO A 26 -0.39 9.82 -7.81
N SER A 27 0.54 10.75 -8.04
CA SER A 27 1.47 10.72 -9.16
C SER A 27 2.29 9.42 -9.16
N GLU A 28 3.03 9.15 -10.25
CA GLU A 28 3.90 7.96 -10.27
C GLU A 28 4.98 8.02 -9.20
N GLU A 29 5.60 9.18 -9.04
CA GLU A 29 6.61 9.43 -8.01
C GLU A 29 6.04 9.27 -6.60
N GLU A 30 4.86 9.84 -6.32
CA GLU A 30 4.20 9.70 -5.02
C GLU A 30 3.86 8.24 -4.71
N PHE A 31 3.42 7.48 -5.71
CA PHE A 31 3.10 6.07 -5.54
C PHE A 31 4.35 5.23 -5.25
N LEU A 32 5.44 5.46 -5.98
CA LEU A 32 6.71 4.78 -5.74
C LEU A 32 7.29 5.17 -4.37
N LEU A 33 7.24 6.46 -4.01
CA LEU A 33 7.76 6.96 -2.74
C LEU A 33 7.00 6.36 -1.55
N GLY A 34 5.67 6.31 -1.61
CA GLY A 34 4.83 5.72 -0.56
C GLY A 34 5.04 4.21 -0.37
N LEU A 35 5.51 3.50 -1.40
CA LEU A 35 5.79 2.05 -1.35
C LEU A 35 7.27 1.73 -1.06
N ARG A 36 8.17 2.71 -1.14
CA ARG A 36 9.62 2.54 -1.14
C ARG A 36 10.17 1.80 0.08
N ASN A 37 9.61 2.05 1.27
CA ASN A 37 10.10 1.42 2.50
C ASN A 37 9.55 0.00 2.72
N GLY A 38 8.66 -0.48 1.86
CA GLY A 38 8.08 -1.82 1.93
C GLY A 38 7.00 -2.02 3.00
N LEU A 39 6.73 -1.07 3.90
CA LEU A 39 5.78 -1.29 5.00
C LEU A 39 4.36 -1.58 4.50
N ILE A 40 3.86 -0.79 3.55
CA ILE A 40 2.54 -1.01 2.95
C ILE A 40 2.50 -2.37 2.25
N LEU A 41 3.57 -2.75 1.55
CA LEU A 41 3.68 -4.01 0.80
C LEU A 41 3.69 -5.22 1.74
N CYS A 42 4.50 -5.21 2.80
CA CYS A 42 4.55 -6.27 3.79
C CYS A 42 3.22 -6.42 4.53
N ASN A 43 2.61 -5.28 4.91
CA ASN A 43 1.31 -5.29 5.59
C ASN A 43 0.20 -5.86 4.69
N VAL A 44 0.13 -5.44 3.43
CA VAL A 44 -0.90 -5.95 2.52
C VAL A 44 -0.68 -7.42 2.19
N LEU A 45 0.57 -7.85 2.03
CA LEU A 45 0.89 -9.25 1.78
C LEU A 45 0.44 -10.13 2.95
N ASN A 46 0.68 -9.71 4.18
CA ASN A 46 0.20 -10.40 5.38
C ASN A 46 -1.32 -10.35 5.57
N LYS A 47 -2.02 -9.33 5.01
CA LYS A 47 -3.49 -9.29 4.99
C LYS A 47 -4.08 -10.29 4.00
N VAL A 48 -3.43 -10.48 2.85
CA VAL A 48 -3.86 -11.43 1.82
C VAL A 48 -3.48 -12.86 2.20
N HIS A 49 -2.25 -13.05 2.69
CA HIS A 49 -1.72 -14.34 3.10
C HIS A 49 -1.07 -14.21 4.49
N PRO A 50 -1.81 -14.54 5.57
CA PRO A 50 -1.29 -14.45 6.93
C PRO A 50 0.02 -15.23 7.12
N GLY A 51 1.06 -14.55 7.63
CA GLY A 51 2.36 -15.15 7.90
C GLY A 51 3.36 -15.13 6.73
N ALA A 52 3.01 -14.51 5.60
CA ALA A 52 3.89 -14.39 4.44
C ALA A 52 5.19 -13.61 4.71
N VAL A 53 5.12 -12.59 5.57
CA VAL A 53 6.28 -11.82 6.01
C VAL A 53 6.44 -11.97 7.53
N PRO A 54 7.49 -12.67 8.01
CA PRO A 54 7.85 -12.71 9.43
C PRO A 54 8.14 -11.32 9.98
N LYS A 55 7.89 -11.11 11.28
CA LYS A 55 8.24 -9.87 11.98
C LYS A 55 9.69 -9.88 12.44
#